data_AF-A0A7I4C7M7-F1
#
_entry.id   AF-A0A7I4C7M7-F1
#
_cell.length_a   1.000
_cell.length_b   1.000
_cell.length_c   1.000
_cell.angle_alpha   90.00
_cell.angle_beta   90.00
_cell.angle_gamma   90.00
#
_symmetry.space_group_name_H-M   'P 1'
#
loop_
_entity.id
_entity.type
_entity.pdbx_description
1 polymer ?
#
loop_
_entity_poly.entity_id
_entity_poly.type
_entity_poly.pdbx_seq_one_letter_code
_entity_poly.pdbx_strand_id
1 'polypeptide(L)'
;MDILSSRSNTKQDEEKYRHWFDYADADGDGRLTGDDAVKFFSLSQLPRAELKQVWAIADVKRQGFLGFKEFVSAMQVISLLQSGNDIGPDILKNADLEKIGAPTMVGLVELLSKGLRGSKSSNGSIHSNGSSPQQQASQTSQWFREKTPRRSLSSVSVTSIVDGLKKLYIEKLKPLEVTYRFNDFVSPTLTESDFDAKPQVMLLGQYSTGKTTFIKHLLRTSYPGAHIGPEPTTDRFVVVMGGADERNVPGNTIVVQADMPFSGLTRFGQAFLAKFECSQMPHPLLDHITFVDTPGVLSGEKQRTQRSYDFTGVTEWFASKCDLILLLFDPHKLDISDEFKRVITSLRGNTDKIRIVLNKADQVDTQQLMRVYGALMWSLGKVLNTPEVMRVYIGSFNDRPIDETKLGPIGKDLFEREQEDLLSDLKDIPRKACDRKARQAKIHAYIIGQLKKEMPAMMGKSKAQQRLIDNLEDQFAKVQREFHLPPGDFPSVEHYRERLAGYNFDKFEKLKPKMLQAVDDMLGYDIPELLKKFRNPYDN
;
A
#
# COMPACT_ATOMS: atom_id res chain seq x y z
N MET A 1 0.72 25.57 -3.57
CA MET A 1 -0.47 26.45 -3.56
C MET A 1 -1.52 25.78 -4.42
N ASP A 2 -2.37 24.96 -3.82
CA ASP A 2 -3.52 24.34 -4.48
C ASP A 2 -4.68 25.34 -4.49
N ILE A 3 -4.81 26.09 -5.57
CA ILE A 3 -5.83 27.16 -5.70
C ILE A 3 -7.24 26.59 -6.03
N LEU A 4 -7.41 25.27 -6.08
CA LEU A 4 -8.68 24.64 -6.47
C LEU A 4 -9.37 23.85 -5.34
N SER A 5 -8.84 23.88 -4.13
CA SER A 5 -9.44 23.21 -2.97
C SER A 5 -10.11 24.21 -2.04
N SER A 6 -11.27 24.74 -2.44
CA SER A 6 -12.38 25.18 -1.58
C SER A 6 -13.23 26.20 -2.33
N ARG A 7 -14.45 25.80 -2.69
CA ARG A 7 -15.63 26.67 -2.89
C ARG A 7 -16.84 25.77 -3.12
N SER A 8 -17.89 26.04 -2.35
CA SER A 8 -19.07 25.23 -2.05
C SER A 8 -19.84 24.78 -3.30
N ASN A 9 -19.91 23.47 -3.55
CA ASN A 9 -21.01 22.87 -4.30
C ASN A 9 -22.04 22.38 -3.28
N THR A 10 -23.33 22.64 -3.52
CA THR A 10 -24.39 22.04 -2.70
C THR A 10 -24.33 20.51 -2.89
N LYS A 11 -24.57 19.72 -1.83
CA LYS A 11 -24.57 18.24 -1.90
C LYS A 11 -25.43 17.69 -3.05
N GLN A 12 -26.48 18.43 -3.45
CA GLN A 12 -27.36 18.08 -4.57
C GLN A 12 -26.70 18.23 -5.95
N ASP A 13 -25.81 19.21 -6.15
CA ASP A 13 -25.11 19.40 -7.43
C ASP A 13 -24.02 18.33 -7.64
N GLU A 14 -23.36 17.88 -6.57
CA GLU A 14 -22.36 16.80 -6.64
C GLU A 14 -23.01 15.45 -7.02
N GLU A 15 -24.15 15.10 -6.43
CA GLU A 15 -24.90 13.88 -6.80
C GLU A 15 -25.38 13.95 -8.25
N LYS A 16 -25.85 15.12 -8.70
CA LYS A 16 -26.26 15.34 -10.09
C LYS A 16 -25.09 15.17 -11.07
N TYR A 17 -23.93 15.76 -10.78
CA TYR A 17 -22.74 15.59 -11.62
C TYR A 17 -22.21 14.17 -11.59
N ARG A 18 -22.39 13.44 -10.48
CA ARG A 18 -22.06 12.01 -10.41
C ARG A 18 -22.86 11.20 -11.43
N HIS A 19 -24.17 11.36 -11.46
CA HIS A 19 -25.02 10.68 -12.44
C HIS A 19 -24.68 11.04 -13.90
N TRP A 20 -24.25 12.28 -14.14
CA TRP A 20 -23.85 12.73 -15.47
C TRP A 20 -22.50 12.15 -15.89
N PHE A 21 -21.57 12.07 -14.96
CA PHE A 21 -20.28 11.43 -15.16
C PHE A 21 -20.45 9.95 -15.48
N ASP A 22 -21.26 9.24 -14.70
CA ASP A 22 -21.53 7.80 -14.91
C ASP A 22 -22.20 7.52 -16.27
N TYR A 23 -22.97 8.48 -16.81
CA TYR A 23 -23.53 8.36 -18.16
C TYR A 23 -22.51 8.67 -19.27
N ALA A 24 -21.61 9.62 -19.02
CA ALA A 24 -20.56 10.00 -19.95
C ALA A 24 -19.46 8.93 -20.03
N ASP A 25 -19.17 8.28 -18.90
CA ASP A 25 -18.25 7.16 -18.71
C ASP A 25 -18.96 5.83 -19.06
N ALA A 26 -19.19 5.61 -20.36
CA ALA A 26 -19.99 4.49 -20.86
C ALA A 26 -19.37 3.10 -20.55
N ASP A 27 -18.05 3.03 -20.34
CA ASP A 27 -17.32 1.82 -19.98
C ASP A 27 -17.03 1.69 -18.46
N GLY A 28 -17.31 2.74 -17.67
CA GLY A 28 -17.27 2.72 -16.21
C GLY A 28 -15.86 2.64 -15.63
N ASP A 29 -14.84 3.09 -16.39
CA ASP A 29 -13.43 3.03 -16.02
C ASP A 29 -13.01 4.21 -15.11
N GLY A 30 -13.93 5.14 -14.87
CA GLY A 30 -13.73 6.35 -14.09
C GLY A 30 -12.99 7.46 -14.84
N ARG A 31 -12.88 7.37 -16.17
CA ARG A 31 -12.12 8.27 -17.03
C ARG A 31 -12.90 8.65 -18.27
N LEU A 32 -13.29 9.92 -18.34
CA LEU A 32 -13.88 10.45 -19.55
C LEU A 32 -12.79 10.79 -20.58
N THR A 33 -12.66 9.99 -21.64
CA THR A 33 -11.70 10.25 -22.73
C THR A 33 -12.09 11.50 -23.53
N GLY A 34 -11.16 12.03 -24.34
CA GLY A 34 -11.43 13.20 -25.19
C GLY A 34 -12.60 12.98 -26.15
N ASP A 35 -12.73 11.78 -26.72
CA ASP A 35 -13.80 11.46 -27.66
C ASP A 35 -15.16 11.36 -26.95
N ASP A 36 -15.19 10.81 -25.74
CA ASP A 36 -16.43 10.70 -24.95
C ASP A 36 -16.83 12.05 -24.34
N ALA A 37 -15.86 12.86 -23.94
CA ALA A 37 -16.09 14.23 -23.52
C ALA A 37 -16.64 15.10 -24.65
N VAL A 38 -16.17 14.94 -25.89
CA VAL A 38 -16.75 15.68 -27.03
C VAL A 38 -18.20 15.28 -27.27
N LYS A 39 -18.52 13.97 -27.20
CA LYS A 39 -19.91 13.49 -27.33
C LYS A 39 -20.78 14.08 -26.22
N PHE A 40 -20.33 13.99 -24.96
CA PHE A 40 -21.10 14.45 -23.81
C PHE A 40 -21.20 15.99 -23.74
N PHE A 41 -20.10 16.72 -23.89
CA PHE A 41 -20.09 18.18 -23.82
C PHE A 41 -20.86 18.82 -24.99
N SER A 42 -20.99 18.14 -26.14
CA SER A 42 -21.82 18.66 -27.23
C SER A 42 -23.29 18.87 -26.85
N LEU A 43 -23.78 18.19 -25.80
CA LEU A 43 -25.13 18.40 -25.24
C LEU A 43 -25.31 19.81 -24.65
N SER A 44 -24.23 20.52 -24.34
CA SER A 44 -24.27 21.92 -23.87
C SER A 44 -24.56 22.95 -24.98
N GLN A 45 -24.58 22.54 -26.25
CA GLN A 45 -24.77 23.39 -27.43
C GLN A 45 -23.71 24.50 -27.63
N LEU A 46 -22.59 24.45 -26.91
CA LEU A 46 -21.48 25.37 -27.13
C LEU A 46 -20.72 25.04 -28.43
N PRO A 47 -20.16 26.04 -29.13
CA PRO A 47 -19.32 25.82 -30.30
C PRO A 47 -18.14 24.89 -30.02
N ARG A 48 -17.76 24.05 -31.00
CA ARG A 48 -16.65 23.08 -30.86
C ARG A 48 -15.32 23.73 -30.46
N ALA A 49 -15.10 24.98 -30.84
CA ALA A 49 -13.91 25.74 -30.45
C ALA A 49 -13.85 25.99 -28.93
N GLU A 50 -15.00 26.32 -28.32
CA GLU A 50 -15.13 26.53 -26.87
C GLU A 50 -15.05 25.22 -26.11
N LEU A 51 -15.65 24.13 -26.61
CA LEU A 51 -15.54 22.80 -25.99
C LEU A 51 -14.08 22.31 -25.91
N LYS A 52 -13.27 22.64 -26.92
CA LYS A 52 -11.82 22.35 -26.90
C LYS A 52 -11.10 23.16 -25.83
N GLN A 53 -11.54 24.39 -25.57
CA GLN A 53 -11.00 25.23 -24.49
C GLN A 53 -11.43 24.71 -23.12
N VAL A 54 -12.70 24.31 -22.95
CA VAL A 54 -13.21 23.64 -21.73
C VAL A 54 -12.36 22.41 -21.41
N TRP A 55 -12.10 21.55 -22.40
CA TRP A 55 -11.24 20.38 -22.22
C TRP A 55 -9.83 20.76 -21.78
N ALA A 56 -9.21 21.75 -22.44
CA ALA A 56 -7.85 22.19 -22.11
C ALA A 56 -7.74 22.80 -20.70
N ILE A 57 -8.81 23.42 -20.19
CA ILE A 57 -8.88 23.97 -18.83
C ILE A 57 -9.10 22.86 -17.80
N ALA A 58 -9.90 21.84 -18.12
CA ALA A 58 -10.20 20.74 -17.23
C ALA A 58 -9.05 19.72 -17.14
N ASP A 59 -8.38 19.40 -18.25
CA ASP A 59 -7.21 18.50 -18.30
C ASP A 59 -5.90 19.26 -17.99
N VAL A 60 -5.84 19.91 -16.83
CA VAL A 60 -4.66 20.69 -16.39
C VAL A 60 -3.38 19.85 -16.40
N LYS A 61 -3.50 18.56 -16.06
CA LYS A 61 -2.38 17.61 -15.98
C LYS A 61 -1.98 17.03 -17.34
N ARG A 62 -2.72 17.33 -18.42
CA ARG A 62 -2.51 16.78 -19.78
C ARG A 62 -2.45 15.25 -19.80
N GLN A 63 -3.30 14.62 -18.99
CA GLN A 63 -3.34 13.16 -18.84
C GLN A 63 -4.16 12.48 -19.95
N GLY A 64 -4.88 13.26 -20.77
CA GLY A 64 -5.66 12.75 -21.91
C GLY A 64 -7.03 12.20 -21.55
N PHE A 65 -7.43 12.28 -20.28
CA PHE A 65 -8.75 11.90 -19.77
C PHE A 65 -9.15 12.79 -18.59
N LEU A 66 -10.45 12.90 -18.31
CA LEU A 66 -10.98 13.62 -17.16
C LEU A 66 -11.49 12.63 -16.12
N GLY A 67 -10.97 12.72 -14.89
CA GLY A 67 -11.58 12.07 -13.73
C GLY A 67 -12.79 12.88 -13.24
N PHE A 68 -13.47 12.38 -12.22
CA PHE A 68 -14.68 13.03 -11.70
C PHE A 68 -14.46 14.49 -11.26
N LYS A 69 -13.32 14.79 -10.61
CA LYS A 69 -13.02 16.17 -10.16
C LYS A 69 -12.80 17.10 -11.34
N GLU A 70 -12.02 16.68 -12.33
CA GLU A 70 -11.76 17.43 -13.55
C GLU A 70 -13.04 17.59 -14.39
N PHE A 71 -13.93 16.59 -14.39
CA PHE A 71 -15.25 16.68 -15.01
C PHE A 71 -16.15 17.72 -14.34
N VAL A 72 -16.17 17.80 -13.01
CA VAL A 72 -16.92 18.84 -12.29
C VAL A 72 -16.38 20.23 -12.65
N SER A 73 -15.06 20.40 -12.75
CA SER A 73 -14.46 21.65 -13.25
C SER A 73 -14.90 21.95 -14.68
N ALA A 74 -14.96 20.96 -15.57
CA ALA A 74 -15.47 21.14 -16.93
C ALA A 74 -16.94 21.61 -16.93
N MET A 75 -17.80 21.02 -16.08
CA MET A 75 -19.21 21.43 -15.95
C MET A 75 -19.36 22.88 -15.48
N GLN A 76 -18.52 23.32 -14.54
CA GLN A 76 -18.53 24.70 -14.05
C GLN A 76 -18.11 25.68 -15.15
N VAL A 77 -17.08 25.35 -15.94
CA VAL A 77 -16.63 26.19 -17.07
C VAL A 77 -17.71 26.26 -18.16
N ILE A 78 -18.39 25.15 -18.47
CA ILE A 78 -19.52 25.14 -19.41
C ILE A 78 -20.65 26.05 -18.91
N SER A 79 -20.96 26.01 -17.61
CA SER A 79 -22.02 26.86 -17.06
C SER A 79 -21.67 28.35 -17.15
N LEU A 80 -20.41 28.70 -16.87
CA LEU A 80 -19.88 30.05 -17.05
C LEU A 80 -20.02 30.53 -18.50
N LEU A 81 -19.68 29.69 -19.47
CA LEU A 81 -19.82 29.99 -20.90
C LEU A 81 -21.27 30.20 -21.33
N GLN A 82 -22.17 29.32 -20.88
CA GLN A 82 -23.60 29.44 -21.17
C GLN A 82 -24.23 30.70 -20.55
N SER A 83 -23.66 31.22 -19.46
CA SER A 83 -24.06 32.49 -18.86
C SER A 83 -23.50 33.75 -19.56
N GLY A 84 -22.74 33.58 -20.65
CA GLY A 84 -22.24 34.68 -21.49
C GLY A 84 -20.91 35.30 -21.03
N ASN A 85 -20.11 34.59 -20.22
CA ASN A 85 -18.79 35.05 -19.80
C ASN A 85 -17.69 34.59 -20.77
N ASP A 86 -16.75 35.48 -21.12
CA ASP A 86 -15.62 35.20 -22.02
C ASP A 86 -14.53 34.34 -21.37
N ILE A 87 -13.88 33.44 -22.13
CA ILE A 87 -12.79 32.57 -21.67
C ILE A 87 -11.44 33.30 -21.55
N GLY A 88 -11.06 33.75 -20.35
CA GLY A 88 -9.72 34.20 -19.99
C GLY A 88 -9.00 33.27 -18.99
N PRO A 89 -7.66 33.30 -18.90
CA PRO A 89 -6.85 32.39 -18.06
C PRO A 89 -7.06 32.54 -16.53
N ASP A 90 -7.83 33.53 -16.07
CA ASP A 90 -8.06 33.81 -14.64
C ASP A 90 -9.52 33.64 -14.17
N ILE A 91 -10.40 33.03 -14.97
CA ILE A 91 -11.85 32.90 -14.67
C ILE A 91 -12.16 32.22 -13.34
N LEU A 92 -11.47 31.12 -13.03
CA LEU A 92 -11.76 30.31 -11.84
C LEU A 92 -11.38 31.01 -10.52
N LYS A 93 -10.65 32.14 -10.58
CA LYS A 93 -10.28 32.93 -9.40
C LYS A 93 -11.32 34.00 -9.04
N ASN A 94 -12.03 34.54 -10.05
CA ASN A 94 -12.81 35.78 -9.92
C ASN A 94 -14.33 35.59 -10.09
N ALA A 95 -14.82 34.42 -10.48
CA ALA A 95 -16.25 34.16 -10.58
C ALA A 95 -16.85 33.78 -9.20
N ASP A 96 -17.95 34.46 -8.81
CA ASP A 96 -18.85 34.03 -7.73
C ASP A 96 -19.56 32.72 -8.19
N LEU A 97 -18.87 31.59 -8.08
CA LEU A 97 -19.35 30.27 -8.50
C LEU A 97 -20.62 29.82 -7.76
N GLU A 98 -20.95 30.43 -6.62
CA GLU A 98 -22.15 30.12 -5.83
C GLU A 98 -23.46 30.64 -6.45
N LYS A 99 -23.41 31.56 -7.43
CA LYS A 99 -24.61 32.12 -8.08
C LYS A 99 -24.92 31.50 -9.44
N ILE A 100 -24.07 30.60 -9.92
CA ILE A 100 -24.18 30.03 -11.27
C ILE A 100 -24.77 28.62 -11.13
N GLY A 101 -26.00 28.45 -11.62
CA GLY A 101 -26.68 27.15 -11.62
C GLY A 101 -25.97 26.11 -12.49
N ALA A 102 -26.37 24.83 -12.39
CA ALA A 102 -25.83 23.77 -13.23
C ALA A 102 -26.02 24.05 -14.74
N PRO A 103 -25.09 23.64 -15.61
CA PRO A 103 -25.19 23.91 -17.05
C PRO A 103 -26.40 23.19 -17.66
N THR A 104 -26.93 23.79 -18.72
CA THR A 104 -28.02 23.20 -19.50
C THR A 104 -27.46 22.16 -20.47
N MET A 105 -27.88 20.90 -20.33
CA MET A 105 -27.49 19.79 -21.20
C MET A 105 -28.72 19.28 -21.96
N VAL A 106 -28.85 19.66 -23.23
CA VAL A 106 -30.03 19.39 -24.06
C VAL A 106 -30.20 17.87 -24.24
N GLY A 107 -31.40 17.36 -23.93
CA GLY A 107 -31.75 15.94 -24.11
C GLY A 107 -31.20 14.98 -23.04
N LEU A 108 -30.35 15.45 -22.11
CA LEU A 108 -29.71 14.59 -21.10
C LEU A 108 -30.73 13.97 -20.14
N VAL A 109 -31.77 14.71 -19.74
CA VAL A 109 -32.83 14.20 -18.86
C VAL A 109 -33.61 13.05 -19.50
N GLU A 110 -33.88 13.14 -20.80
CA GLU A 110 -34.57 12.08 -21.55
C GLU A 110 -33.67 10.84 -21.74
N LEU A 111 -32.38 11.04 -21.99
CA LEU A 111 -31.39 9.97 -22.13
C LEU A 111 -31.19 9.18 -20.83
N LEU A 112 -31.08 9.89 -19.69
CA LEU A 112 -30.97 9.26 -18.36
C LEU A 112 -32.24 8.45 -18.00
N SER A 113 -33.42 8.91 -18.42
CA SER A 113 -34.69 8.19 -18.18
C SER A 113 -34.84 6.90 -19.02
N LYS A 114 -34.19 6.82 -20.19
CA LYS A 114 -34.23 5.64 -21.09
C LYS A 114 -33.28 4.53 -20.65
N GLY A 115 -32.19 4.84 -19.96
CA GLY A 115 -31.23 3.85 -19.41
C GLY A 115 -31.81 2.92 -18.33
N LEU A 116 -32.89 3.33 -17.66
CA LEU A 116 -33.49 2.58 -16.54
C LEU A 116 -34.48 1.47 -16.95
N ARG A 117 -34.80 1.29 -18.24
CA ARG A 117 -35.80 0.30 -18.72
C ARG A 117 -35.23 -1.01 -19.29
N GLY A 118 -33.91 -1.20 -19.23
CA GLY A 118 -33.21 -2.30 -19.92
C GLY A 118 -33.01 -3.61 -19.14
N SER A 119 -33.61 -3.82 -17.96
CA SER A 119 -33.48 -5.08 -17.22
C SER A 119 -34.83 -5.58 -16.70
N LYS A 120 -35.42 -6.55 -17.39
CA LYS A 120 -36.53 -7.38 -16.89
C LYS A 120 -36.20 -8.86 -17.04
N SER A 121 -35.85 -9.47 -15.90
CA SER A 121 -36.33 -10.74 -15.34
C SER A 121 -37.01 -11.73 -16.29
N SER A 122 -36.35 -12.87 -16.56
CA SER A 122 -37.01 -14.11 -16.99
C SER A 122 -37.43 -14.92 -15.75
N ASN A 123 -38.74 -15.09 -15.61
CA ASN A 123 -39.39 -15.86 -14.56
C ASN A 123 -39.49 -17.33 -15.02
N GLY A 124 -39.02 -18.28 -14.22
CA GLY A 124 -39.16 -19.72 -14.44
C GLY A 124 -39.79 -20.38 -13.20
N SER A 125 -41.01 -20.88 -13.37
CA SER A 125 -41.95 -21.40 -12.38
C SER A 125 -41.48 -22.62 -11.58
N ILE A 126 -41.80 -22.61 -10.28
CA ILE A 126 -41.66 -23.72 -9.33
C ILE A 126 -42.89 -24.62 -9.42
N HIS A 127 -42.68 -25.92 -9.64
CA HIS A 127 -43.64 -26.97 -9.32
C HIS A 127 -43.08 -27.84 -8.18
N SER A 128 -43.87 -27.94 -7.11
CA SER A 128 -43.68 -28.80 -5.95
C SER A 128 -44.19 -30.21 -6.20
N ASN A 129 -43.46 -31.23 -5.76
CA ASN A 129 -44.00 -32.36 -4.99
C ASN A 129 -42.86 -33.21 -4.41
N GLY A 130 -43.04 -33.62 -3.14
CA GLY A 130 -42.01 -34.28 -2.33
C GLY A 130 -42.03 -35.80 -2.35
N SER A 131 -41.38 -36.35 -1.31
CA SER A 131 -41.31 -37.75 -0.82
C SER A 131 -39.98 -38.46 -1.10
N SER A 132 -39.19 -38.65 -0.03
CA SER A 132 -38.21 -39.73 0.16
C SER A 132 -38.97 -41.07 0.36
N PRO A 133 -38.36 -42.28 0.20
CA PRO A 133 -37.21 -42.73 1.00
C PRO A 133 -36.22 -43.74 0.37
N GLN A 134 -34.97 -43.68 0.88
CA GLN A 134 -34.13 -44.81 1.37
C GLN A 134 -33.93 -46.09 0.53
N GLN A 135 -32.68 -46.42 0.16
CA GLN A 135 -31.98 -47.69 0.52
C GLN A 135 -30.58 -47.89 -0.13
N GLN A 136 -29.65 -48.38 0.71
CA GLN A 136 -28.57 -49.38 0.52
C GLN A 136 -27.57 -49.23 -0.65
N ALA A 137 -26.28 -48.96 -0.41
CA ALA A 137 -25.21 -49.84 0.10
C ALA A 137 -24.65 -50.83 -0.93
N SER A 138 -23.39 -50.64 -1.33
CA SER A 138 -22.40 -51.72 -1.49
C SER A 138 -21.02 -51.16 -1.86
N GLN A 139 -20.03 -51.49 -1.02
CA GLN A 139 -18.60 -51.41 -1.31
C GLN A 139 -18.23 -52.42 -2.41
N THR A 140 -17.24 -52.11 -3.25
CA THR A 140 -16.01 -52.91 -3.40
C THR A 140 -14.99 -52.21 -4.30
N SER A 141 -13.74 -52.29 -3.86
CA SER A 141 -12.51 -51.74 -4.40
C SER A 141 -12.07 -52.41 -5.70
N GLN A 142 -11.50 -51.66 -6.64
CA GLN A 142 -10.47 -52.18 -7.54
C GLN A 142 -9.55 -51.05 -8.05
N TRP A 143 -8.27 -51.23 -7.76
CA TRP A 143 -7.16 -50.32 -7.99
C TRP A 143 -6.57 -50.50 -9.41
N PHE A 144 -6.18 -49.38 -10.04
CA PHE A 144 -5.32 -49.19 -11.23
C PHE A 144 -5.80 -49.63 -12.62
N ARG A 145 -6.19 -48.63 -13.46
CA ARG A 145 -5.50 -48.33 -14.74
C ARG A 145 -5.86 -46.94 -15.28
N GLU A 146 -4.85 -46.25 -15.78
CA GLU A 146 -4.81 -44.84 -16.22
C GLU A 146 -5.78 -44.47 -17.36
N LYS A 147 -6.30 -43.24 -17.29
CA LYS A 147 -6.26 -42.21 -18.35
C LYS A 147 -6.82 -40.89 -17.81
N THR A 148 -5.97 -39.89 -17.69
CA THR A 148 -6.27 -38.54 -17.20
C THR A 148 -7.13 -37.77 -18.22
N PRO A 149 -8.34 -37.29 -17.88
CA PRO A 149 -8.99 -36.23 -18.64
C PRO A 149 -8.63 -34.88 -18.00
N ARG A 150 -8.08 -33.97 -18.81
CA ARG A 150 -7.88 -32.57 -18.45
C ARG A 150 -9.22 -31.97 -17.99
N ARG A 151 -9.41 -31.81 -16.68
CA ARG A 151 -10.46 -30.93 -16.15
C ARG A 151 -9.90 -29.51 -16.16
N SER A 152 -10.45 -28.73 -17.08
CA SER A 152 -10.52 -27.28 -16.98
C SER A 152 -11.00 -26.91 -15.56
N LEU A 153 -10.13 -26.26 -14.79
CA LEU A 153 -10.46 -25.72 -13.48
C LEU A 153 -11.32 -24.47 -13.69
N SER A 154 -12.63 -24.68 -13.69
CA SER A 154 -13.62 -23.61 -13.60
C SER A 154 -13.49 -22.87 -12.27
N SER A 155 -13.63 -21.53 -12.35
CA SER A 155 -13.67 -20.54 -11.28
C SER A 155 -14.05 -21.06 -9.89
N VAL A 156 -13.05 -21.21 -9.02
CA VAL A 156 -13.28 -21.25 -7.58
C VAL A 156 -13.78 -19.86 -7.17
N SER A 157 -14.97 -19.82 -6.58
CA SER A 157 -15.53 -18.64 -5.93
C SER A 157 -14.55 -18.16 -4.85
N VAL A 158 -13.98 -16.98 -5.04
CA VAL A 158 -13.11 -16.33 -4.06
C VAL A 158 -13.95 -16.07 -2.79
N THR A 159 -13.58 -16.68 -1.66
CA THR A 159 -14.32 -16.60 -0.39
C THR A 159 -13.86 -15.45 0.51
N SER A 160 -12.72 -14.84 0.22
CA SER A 160 -12.16 -13.69 0.95
C SER A 160 -11.25 -12.82 0.06
N ILE A 161 -10.95 -11.58 0.48
CA ILE A 161 -9.96 -10.72 -0.19
C ILE A 161 -8.60 -11.43 -0.28
N VAL A 162 -8.20 -12.15 0.77
CA VAL A 162 -6.94 -12.90 0.84
C VAL A 162 -6.90 -13.98 -0.23
N ASP A 163 -7.98 -14.75 -0.40
CA ASP A 163 -8.08 -15.77 -1.45
C ASP A 163 -7.98 -15.15 -2.86
N GLY A 164 -8.56 -13.96 -3.04
CA GLY A 164 -8.51 -13.23 -4.29
C GLY A 164 -7.10 -12.75 -4.62
N LEU A 165 -6.42 -12.14 -3.65
CA LEU A 165 -5.03 -11.69 -3.77
C LEU A 165 -4.09 -12.89 -4.01
N LYS A 166 -4.32 -14.00 -3.30
CA LYS A 166 -3.58 -15.27 -3.49
C LYS A 166 -3.74 -15.80 -4.92
N LYS A 167 -4.98 -15.81 -5.44
CA LYS A 167 -5.24 -16.23 -6.82
C LYS A 167 -4.52 -15.34 -7.83
N LEU A 168 -4.64 -14.01 -7.69
CA LEU A 168 -3.97 -13.05 -8.57
C LEU A 168 -2.45 -13.21 -8.54
N TYR A 169 -1.86 -13.41 -7.36
CA TYR A 169 -0.44 -13.70 -7.25
C TYR A 169 -0.05 -14.96 -8.03
N ILE A 170 -0.75 -16.08 -7.80
CA ILE A 170 -0.42 -17.37 -8.43
C ILE A 170 -0.56 -17.29 -9.96
N GLU A 171 -1.58 -16.61 -10.47
CA GLU A 171 -1.89 -16.55 -11.90
C GLU A 171 -1.06 -15.51 -12.65
N LYS A 172 -0.74 -14.37 -12.02
CA LYS A 172 -0.18 -13.19 -12.72
C LYS A 172 1.25 -12.87 -12.29
N LEU A 173 1.55 -12.87 -10.99
CA LEU A 173 2.87 -12.45 -10.48
C LEU A 173 3.89 -13.60 -10.38
N LYS A 174 3.50 -14.74 -9.80
CA LYS A 174 4.36 -15.91 -9.61
C LYS A 174 5.02 -16.41 -10.90
N PRO A 175 4.34 -16.45 -12.07
CA PRO A 175 5.00 -16.83 -13.32
C PRO A 175 6.17 -15.91 -13.67
N LEU A 176 6.03 -14.60 -13.43
CA LEU A 176 7.08 -13.61 -13.67
C LEU A 176 8.26 -13.86 -12.71
N GLU A 177 7.98 -14.03 -11.42
CA GLU A 177 9.00 -14.32 -10.40
C GLU A 177 9.81 -15.57 -10.74
N VAL A 178 9.14 -16.66 -11.12
CA VAL A 178 9.79 -17.94 -11.47
C VAL A 178 10.62 -17.82 -12.75
N THR A 179 10.06 -17.19 -13.79
CA THR A 179 10.73 -17.06 -15.10
C THR A 179 12.04 -16.29 -15.00
N TYR A 180 12.07 -15.23 -14.18
CA TYR A 180 13.25 -14.40 -13.99
C TYR A 180 14.04 -14.72 -12.71
N ARG A 181 13.69 -15.80 -11.99
CA ARG A 181 14.38 -16.27 -10.77
C ARG A 181 14.43 -15.25 -9.64
N PHE A 182 13.35 -14.49 -9.43
CA PHE A 182 13.25 -13.43 -8.43
C PHE A 182 13.64 -13.86 -7.01
N ASN A 183 13.28 -15.08 -6.60
CA ASN A 183 13.62 -15.69 -5.31
C ASN A 183 15.12 -15.66 -4.99
N ASP A 184 15.95 -15.84 -6.00
CA ASP A 184 17.40 -15.98 -5.82
C ASP A 184 18.10 -14.63 -5.56
N PHE A 185 17.45 -13.52 -5.91
CA PHE A 185 18.07 -12.19 -5.96
C PHE A 185 17.44 -11.19 -5.00
N VAL A 186 16.11 -11.18 -4.86
CA VAL A 186 15.39 -10.09 -4.19
C VAL A 186 14.57 -10.58 -3.00
N SER A 187 13.60 -11.47 -3.23
CA SER A 187 12.70 -11.92 -2.17
C SER A 187 12.13 -13.31 -2.46
N PRO A 188 11.97 -14.17 -1.44
CA PRO A 188 11.36 -15.48 -1.61
C PRO A 188 9.98 -15.46 -2.25
N THR A 189 9.70 -16.52 -3.01
CA THR A 189 8.35 -16.79 -3.52
C THR A 189 7.40 -16.97 -2.35
N LEU A 190 6.23 -16.35 -2.41
CA LEU A 190 5.24 -16.44 -1.34
C LEU A 190 4.71 -17.88 -1.24
N THR A 191 4.77 -18.42 -0.04
CA THR A 191 4.13 -19.67 0.38
C THR A 191 2.65 -19.43 0.70
N GLU A 192 1.86 -20.49 0.84
CA GLU A 192 0.45 -20.32 1.25
C GLU A 192 0.31 -19.62 2.60
N SER A 193 1.17 -19.98 3.56
CA SER A 193 1.24 -19.33 4.86
C SER A 193 1.60 -17.84 4.79
N ASP A 194 2.32 -17.40 3.74
CA ASP A 194 2.61 -15.96 3.57
C ASP A 194 1.39 -15.16 3.09
N PHE A 195 0.42 -15.81 2.43
CA PHE A 195 -0.87 -15.18 2.09
C PHE A 195 -1.80 -15.12 3.29
N ASP A 196 -1.78 -16.18 4.09
CA ASP A 196 -2.58 -16.26 5.32
C ASP A 196 -1.99 -15.40 6.44
N ALA A 197 -0.71 -15.02 6.32
CA ALA A 197 -0.04 -14.11 7.24
C ALA A 197 -0.64 -12.70 7.17
N LYS A 198 -1.14 -12.24 8.31
CA LYS A 198 -1.64 -10.86 8.46
C LYS A 198 -0.48 -9.87 8.27
N PRO A 199 -0.71 -8.73 7.60
CA PRO A 199 0.29 -7.69 7.47
C PRO A 199 0.90 -7.28 8.82
N GLN A 200 2.21 -7.07 8.82
CA GLN A 200 2.97 -6.78 10.04
C GLN A 200 3.39 -5.31 10.11
N VAL A 201 3.08 -4.66 11.23
CA VAL A 201 3.41 -3.25 11.51
C VAL A 201 4.42 -3.20 12.65
N MET A 202 5.66 -2.79 12.35
CA MET A 202 6.70 -2.62 13.36
C MET A 202 6.70 -1.21 13.91
N LEU A 203 6.70 -1.08 15.24
CA LEU A 203 6.91 0.20 15.92
C LEU A 203 8.34 0.28 16.41
N LEU A 204 9.10 1.27 15.94
CA LEU A 204 10.49 1.49 16.31
C LEU A 204 10.69 2.93 16.77
N GLY A 205 11.50 3.13 17.79
CA GLY A 205 11.76 4.46 18.33
C GLY A 205 12.52 4.39 19.65
N GLN A 206 13.06 5.52 20.07
CA GLN A 206 13.81 5.59 21.32
C GLN A 206 12.96 5.29 22.55
N TYR A 207 13.62 5.17 23.69
CA TYR A 207 12.94 4.98 24.96
C TYR A 207 11.91 6.12 25.23
N SER A 208 10.76 5.76 25.78
CA SER A 208 9.66 6.67 26.14
C SER A 208 8.94 7.38 24.97
N THR A 209 9.19 7.05 23.70
CA THR A 209 8.45 7.67 22.55
C THR A 209 6.98 7.24 22.43
N GLY A 210 6.53 6.28 23.25
CA GLY A 210 5.12 5.88 23.34
C GLY A 210 4.70 4.73 22.42
N LYS A 211 5.61 3.83 22.01
CA LYS A 211 5.30 2.65 21.16
C LYS A 211 4.19 1.77 21.75
N THR A 212 4.37 1.28 22.98
CA THR A 212 3.36 0.46 23.66
C THR A 212 2.04 1.21 23.89
N THR A 213 2.12 2.50 24.24
CA THR A 213 0.94 3.37 24.38
C THR A 213 0.19 3.55 23.06
N PHE A 214 0.93 3.67 21.95
CA PHE A 214 0.36 3.81 20.62
C PHE A 214 -0.41 2.55 20.20
N ILE A 215 0.15 1.35 20.43
CA ILE A 215 -0.57 0.09 20.17
C ILE A 215 -1.83 0.01 21.02
N LYS A 216 -1.71 0.29 22.33
CA LYS A 216 -2.86 0.33 23.24
C LYS A 216 -3.95 1.29 22.73
N HIS A 217 -3.55 2.47 22.27
CA HIS A 217 -4.46 3.48 21.76
C HIS A 217 -5.19 3.01 20.49
N LEU A 218 -4.48 2.38 19.55
CA LEU A 218 -5.09 1.80 18.35
C LEU A 218 -6.05 0.65 18.66
N LEU A 219 -5.70 -0.21 19.62
CA LEU A 219 -6.56 -1.30 20.08
C LEU A 219 -7.69 -0.81 20.99
N ARG A 220 -7.62 0.41 21.52
CA ARG A 220 -8.52 0.95 22.56
C ARG A 220 -8.58 0.07 23.82
N THR A 221 -7.62 -0.83 23.98
CA THR A 221 -7.47 -1.75 25.11
C THR A 221 -6.00 -2.13 25.28
N SER A 222 -5.63 -2.61 26.46
CA SER A 222 -4.28 -3.15 26.69
C SER A 222 -4.17 -4.56 26.12
N TYR A 223 -2.97 -4.93 25.69
CA TYR A 223 -2.66 -6.31 25.33
C TYR A 223 -1.92 -7.05 26.48
N PRO A 224 -2.01 -8.38 26.56
CA PRO A 224 -1.29 -9.19 27.54
C PRO A 224 0.23 -8.92 27.59
N GLY A 225 0.77 -8.68 28.78
CA GLY A 225 2.20 -8.34 28.96
C GLY A 225 2.60 -6.91 28.67
N ALA A 226 1.69 -6.06 28.18
CA ALA A 226 1.99 -4.64 27.99
C ALA A 226 2.43 -3.98 29.32
N HIS A 227 3.56 -3.28 29.30
CA HIS A 227 4.07 -2.56 30.46
C HIS A 227 4.40 -1.11 30.11
N ILE A 228 3.56 -0.18 30.56
CA ILE A 228 3.70 1.27 30.28
C ILE A 228 4.17 1.97 31.55
N GLY A 229 5.41 2.46 31.55
CA GLY A 229 5.95 3.23 32.67
C GLY A 229 7.05 4.22 32.26
N PRO A 230 7.44 5.14 33.16
CA PRO A 230 8.47 6.16 32.92
C PRO A 230 9.92 5.65 33.00
N GLU A 231 10.13 4.44 33.51
CA GLU A 231 11.41 3.71 33.52
C GLU A 231 11.49 2.70 32.35
N PRO A 232 12.66 2.22 31.89
CA PRO A 232 12.80 1.21 30.82
C PRO A 232 11.93 -0.03 31.03
N THR A 233 10.65 0.02 30.64
CA THR A 233 9.65 -1.00 30.96
C THR A 233 9.55 -2.08 29.89
N THR A 234 9.70 -1.71 28.62
CA THR A 234 9.69 -2.66 27.50
C THR A 234 11.12 -3.00 27.10
N ASP A 235 11.64 -4.12 27.63
CA ASP A 235 12.94 -4.69 27.29
C ASP A 235 12.83 -5.90 26.34
N ARG A 236 11.61 -6.20 25.85
CA ARG A 236 11.27 -7.34 25.01
C ARG A 236 10.76 -6.91 23.64
N PHE A 237 11.03 -7.74 22.64
CA PHE A 237 10.26 -7.71 21.40
C PHE A 237 8.94 -8.43 21.64
N VAL A 238 7.83 -7.74 21.40
CA VAL A 238 6.48 -8.28 21.60
C VAL A 238 5.74 -8.29 20.27
N VAL A 239 5.37 -9.48 19.80
CA VAL A 239 4.46 -9.63 18.66
C VAL A 239 3.04 -9.69 19.20
N VAL A 240 2.24 -8.65 18.92
CA VAL A 240 0.83 -8.57 19.30
C VAL A 240 -0.03 -9.02 18.12
N MET A 241 -0.72 -10.15 18.28
CA MET A 241 -1.50 -10.77 17.21
C MET A 241 -2.85 -11.32 17.69
N GLY A 242 -3.75 -11.59 16.75
CA GLY A 242 -5.06 -12.15 17.06
C GLY A 242 -4.94 -13.59 17.57
N GLY A 243 -5.73 -13.94 18.57
CA GLY A 243 -5.85 -15.30 19.10
C GLY A 243 -7.20 -15.53 19.76
N ALA A 244 -7.57 -16.80 19.99
CA ALA A 244 -8.85 -17.13 20.63
C ALA A 244 -8.92 -16.65 22.08
N ASP A 245 -7.79 -16.66 22.78
CA ASP A 245 -7.67 -16.35 24.20
C ASP A 245 -6.58 -15.30 24.44
N GLU A 246 -6.74 -14.53 25.52
CA GLU A 246 -5.69 -13.65 26.03
C GLU A 246 -4.55 -14.45 26.66
N ARG A 247 -3.37 -14.44 26.03
CA ARG A 247 -2.20 -15.16 26.55
C ARG A 247 -0.87 -14.59 26.07
N ASN A 248 0.16 -14.80 26.89
CA ASN A 248 1.56 -14.57 26.53
C ASN A 248 2.27 -15.88 26.26
N VAL A 249 2.87 -15.99 25.08
CA VAL A 249 3.66 -17.14 24.64
C VAL A 249 5.14 -16.74 24.62
N PRO A 250 6.00 -17.40 25.42
CA PRO A 250 7.43 -17.12 25.41
C PRO A 250 8.11 -17.38 24.06
N GLY A 251 9.17 -16.62 23.76
CA GLY A 251 9.93 -16.71 22.51
C GLY A 251 10.45 -18.12 22.20
N ASN A 252 10.91 -18.85 23.21
CA ASN A 252 11.36 -20.23 23.05
C ASN A 252 10.27 -21.18 22.51
N THR A 253 9.02 -20.91 22.85
CA THR A 253 7.87 -21.73 22.46
C THR A 253 7.35 -21.32 21.08
N ILE A 254 7.29 -20.01 20.81
CA ILE A 254 6.69 -19.52 19.55
C ILE A 254 7.55 -19.87 18.33
N VAL A 255 8.88 -19.91 18.45
CA VAL A 255 9.78 -20.17 17.31
C VAL A 255 9.77 -21.63 16.84
N VAL A 256 9.24 -22.56 17.65
CA VAL A 256 9.11 -23.98 17.28
C VAL A 256 7.71 -24.33 16.75
N GLN A 257 6.76 -23.40 16.80
CA GLN A 257 5.43 -23.58 16.24
C GLN A 257 5.48 -23.50 14.71
N ALA A 258 5.06 -24.57 14.03
CA ALA A 258 5.16 -24.69 12.57
C ALA A 258 4.23 -23.74 11.82
N ASP A 259 3.14 -23.31 12.46
CA ASP A 259 2.16 -22.35 11.98
C ASP A 259 2.57 -20.89 12.18
N MET A 260 3.71 -20.63 12.85
CA MET A 260 4.18 -19.30 13.17
C MET A 260 5.39 -18.87 12.32
N PRO A 261 5.42 -17.64 11.77
CA PRO A 261 6.49 -17.18 10.88
C PRO A 261 7.79 -16.76 11.61
N PHE A 262 8.06 -17.31 12.80
CA PHE A 262 9.13 -16.86 13.70
C PHE A 262 10.29 -17.84 13.86
N SER A 263 10.26 -19.00 13.20
CA SER A 263 11.31 -20.02 13.30
C SER A 263 12.71 -19.52 12.95
N GLY A 264 12.82 -18.55 12.03
CA GLY A 264 14.08 -17.91 11.66
C GLY A 264 14.76 -17.13 12.79
N LEU A 265 14.03 -16.76 13.85
CA LEU A 265 14.58 -16.05 15.01
C LEU A 265 15.49 -16.91 15.90
N THR A 266 15.43 -18.24 15.75
CA THR A 266 16.32 -19.18 16.47
C THR A 266 17.80 -18.88 16.27
N ARG A 267 18.17 -18.30 15.12
CA ARG A 267 19.55 -17.90 14.79
C ARG A 267 20.16 -16.86 15.73
N PHE A 268 19.33 -16.08 16.43
CA PHE A 268 19.78 -15.06 17.37
C PHE A 268 20.06 -15.61 18.79
N GLY A 269 19.84 -16.92 19.00
CA GLY A 269 20.22 -17.63 20.21
C GLY A 269 19.29 -17.40 21.41
N GLN A 270 19.56 -18.16 22.47
CA GLN A 270 18.71 -18.21 23.68
C GLN A 270 18.61 -16.86 24.41
N ALA A 271 19.68 -16.07 24.37
CA ALA A 271 19.70 -14.74 24.99
C ALA A 271 18.64 -13.80 24.39
N PHE A 272 18.43 -13.86 23.07
CA PHE A 272 17.36 -13.11 22.40
C PHE A 272 15.99 -13.75 22.66
N LEU A 273 15.86 -15.07 22.54
CA LEU A 273 14.56 -15.74 22.70
C LEU A 273 13.95 -15.52 24.10
N ALA A 274 14.78 -15.36 25.13
CA ALA A 274 14.34 -14.96 26.47
C ALA A 274 13.79 -13.53 26.56
N LYS A 275 14.07 -12.68 25.56
CA LYS A 275 13.62 -11.29 25.38
C LYS A 275 12.65 -11.13 24.21
N PHE A 276 12.07 -12.24 23.74
CA PHE A 276 11.06 -12.27 22.70
C PHE A 276 9.80 -12.93 23.26
N GLU A 277 8.64 -12.37 22.92
CA GLU A 277 7.35 -12.91 23.32
C GLU A 277 6.27 -12.60 22.28
N CYS A 278 5.24 -13.43 22.27
CA CYS A 278 4.05 -13.24 21.47
C CYS A 278 2.85 -13.04 22.41
N SER A 279 2.20 -11.90 22.30
CA SER A 279 0.95 -11.56 23.00
C SER A 279 -0.21 -11.85 22.07
N GLN A 280 -1.09 -12.77 22.46
CA GLN A 280 -2.28 -13.13 21.71
C GLN A 280 -3.53 -12.67 22.45
N MET A 281 -4.49 -12.13 21.71
CA MET A 281 -5.79 -11.77 22.27
C MET A 281 -6.87 -11.71 21.17
N PRO A 282 -8.15 -11.94 21.51
CA PRO A 282 -9.25 -11.73 20.57
C PRO A 282 -9.47 -10.23 20.36
N HIS A 283 -9.27 -9.73 19.15
CA HIS A 283 -9.52 -8.33 18.83
C HIS A 283 -9.76 -8.11 17.33
N PRO A 284 -10.82 -7.39 16.91
CA PRO A 284 -11.16 -7.20 15.49
C PRO A 284 -10.02 -6.62 14.65
N LEU A 285 -9.27 -5.65 15.18
CA LEU A 285 -8.09 -5.11 14.47
C LEU A 285 -6.99 -6.18 14.30
N LEU A 286 -6.79 -7.03 15.31
CA LEU A 286 -5.76 -8.07 15.28
C LEU A 286 -6.16 -9.27 14.41
N ASP A 287 -7.41 -9.33 13.94
CA ASP A 287 -7.85 -10.24 12.89
C ASP A 287 -7.31 -9.85 11.51
N HIS A 288 -6.86 -8.60 11.37
CA HIS A 288 -6.41 -8.06 10.09
C HIS A 288 -4.93 -7.66 10.09
N ILE A 289 -4.35 -7.29 11.24
CA ILE A 289 -2.96 -6.86 11.33
C ILE A 289 -2.26 -7.46 12.54
N THR A 290 -0.94 -7.57 12.46
CA THR A 290 -0.06 -7.94 13.58
C THR A 290 0.86 -6.78 13.89
N PHE A 291 1.03 -6.44 15.17
CA PHE A 291 1.97 -5.41 15.58
C PHE A 291 3.25 -6.04 16.12
N VAL A 292 4.39 -5.41 15.85
CA VAL A 292 5.67 -5.72 16.48
C VAL A 292 6.07 -4.53 17.33
N ASP A 293 5.89 -4.64 18.64
CA ASP A 293 6.37 -3.67 19.61
C ASP A 293 7.85 -3.96 19.90
N THR A 294 8.71 -2.99 19.61
CA THR A 294 10.17 -3.15 19.80
C THR A 294 10.61 -2.51 21.12
N PRO A 295 11.67 -3.04 21.78
CA PRO A 295 12.30 -2.36 22.89
C PRO A 295 12.74 -0.95 22.51
N GLY A 296 12.62 0.00 23.44
CA GLY A 296 13.13 1.36 23.21
C GLY A 296 14.61 1.36 22.86
N VAL A 297 14.98 2.05 21.78
CA VAL A 297 16.40 2.25 21.44
C VAL A 297 17.03 3.13 22.53
N LEU A 298 18.12 2.64 23.10
CA LEU A 298 18.79 3.27 24.24
C LEU A 298 19.69 4.41 23.76
N SER A 299 19.78 5.48 24.55
CA SER A 299 20.64 6.62 24.27
C SER A 299 21.93 6.52 25.09
N GLY A 300 22.96 5.87 24.54
CA GLY A 300 24.32 5.89 25.09
C GLY A 300 25.02 4.55 25.20
N GLU A 301 26.36 4.58 25.23
CA GLU A 301 27.22 3.40 25.09
C GLU A 301 27.18 2.44 26.30
N LYS A 302 27.01 2.95 27.52
CA LYS A 302 26.88 2.12 28.74
C LYS A 302 25.60 1.28 28.76
N GLN A 303 24.52 1.77 28.16
CA GLN A 303 23.26 1.06 28.06
C GLN A 303 23.28 0.00 26.94
N ARG A 304 24.11 0.18 25.89
CA ARG A 304 24.33 -0.82 24.83
C ARG A 304 24.93 -2.10 25.35
N THR A 305 25.93 -2.00 26.22
CA THR A 305 26.64 -3.16 26.76
C THR A 305 25.76 -4.08 27.62
N GLN A 306 24.52 -3.67 27.94
CA GLN A 306 23.57 -4.50 28.67
C GLN A 306 22.80 -5.49 27.78
N ARG A 307 22.77 -5.33 26.45
CA ARG A 307 22.07 -6.27 25.57
C ARG A 307 22.97 -7.47 25.27
N SER A 308 22.53 -8.65 25.70
CA SER A 308 23.20 -9.93 25.45
C SER A 308 22.91 -10.52 24.06
N TYR A 309 22.36 -9.73 23.13
CA TYR A 309 21.97 -10.16 21.80
C TYR A 309 22.13 -9.03 20.77
N ASP A 310 22.22 -9.40 19.49
CA ASP A 310 22.33 -8.45 18.38
C ASP A 310 20.99 -7.76 18.10
N PHE A 311 20.75 -6.62 18.75
CA PHE A 311 19.53 -5.83 18.56
C PHE A 311 19.36 -5.31 17.13
N THR A 312 20.44 -4.91 16.48
CA THR A 312 20.40 -4.36 15.12
C THR A 312 19.98 -5.44 14.13
N GLY A 313 20.62 -6.61 14.18
CA GLY A 313 20.29 -7.73 13.31
C GLY A 313 18.88 -8.29 13.54
N VAL A 314 18.41 -8.32 14.79
CA VAL A 314 17.01 -8.68 15.09
C VAL A 314 16.03 -7.66 14.49
N THR A 315 16.31 -6.36 14.66
CA THR A 315 15.46 -5.29 14.12
C THR A 315 15.41 -5.32 12.60
N GLU A 316 16.55 -5.55 11.95
CA GLU A 316 16.65 -5.75 10.50
C GLU A 316 15.84 -6.97 10.05
N TRP A 317 15.89 -8.08 10.79
CA TRP A 317 15.09 -9.26 10.49
C TRP A 317 13.59 -8.96 10.52
N PHE A 318 13.09 -8.32 11.58
CA PHE A 318 11.68 -7.93 11.66
C PHE A 318 11.32 -6.93 10.56
N ALA A 319 12.15 -5.92 10.32
CA ALA A 319 11.94 -4.93 9.25
C ALA A 319 11.78 -5.57 7.87
N SER A 320 12.55 -6.62 7.57
CA SER A 320 12.44 -7.36 6.30
C SER A 320 11.11 -8.09 6.14
N LYS A 321 10.47 -8.47 7.25
CA LYS A 321 9.19 -9.19 7.31
C LYS A 321 7.99 -8.28 7.46
N CYS A 322 8.18 -7.07 7.97
CA CYS A 322 7.12 -6.10 8.15
C CYS A 322 6.77 -5.40 6.83
N ASP A 323 5.50 -5.01 6.75
CA ASP A 323 4.93 -4.31 5.61
C ASP A 323 4.93 -2.80 5.80
N LEU A 324 4.91 -2.37 7.06
CA LEU A 324 5.01 -0.98 7.51
C LEU A 324 5.91 -0.87 8.73
N ILE A 325 6.75 0.17 8.75
CA ILE A 325 7.64 0.49 9.87
C ILE A 325 7.32 1.90 10.34
N LEU A 326 6.77 2.03 11.54
CA LEU A 326 6.50 3.31 12.19
C LEU A 326 7.72 3.73 13.02
N LEU A 327 8.40 4.81 12.62
CA LEU A 327 9.43 5.45 13.42
C LEU A 327 8.82 6.52 14.32
N LEU A 328 8.73 6.24 15.62
CA LEU A 328 8.14 7.12 16.62
C LEU A 328 9.17 8.08 17.22
N PHE A 329 8.84 9.36 17.22
CA PHE A 329 9.60 10.46 17.83
C PHE A 329 8.75 11.22 18.84
N ASP A 330 9.41 11.78 19.84
CA ASP A 330 8.81 12.65 20.85
C ASP A 330 9.36 14.09 20.64
N PRO A 331 8.51 15.11 20.42
CA PRO A 331 8.90 16.50 20.22
C PRO A 331 9.82 17.07 21.30
N HIS A 332 9.70 16.61 22.55
CA HIS A 332 10.55 17.05 23.65
C HIS A 332 11.93 16.40 23.64
N LYS A 333 12.08 15.25 22.97
CA LYS A 333 13.29 14.43 22.97
C LYS A 333 13.63 13.95 21.55
N LEU A 334 13.86 14.92 20.66
CA LEU A 334 14.17 14.68 19.25
C LEU A 334 15.58 14.15 18.97
N ASP A 335 16.43 13.99 19.98
CA ASP A 335 17.82 13.56 19.79
C ASP A 335 17.89 12.18 19.13
N ILE A 336 18.36 12.09 17.88
CA ILE A 336 18.60 10.81 17.23
C ILE A 336 19.96 10.29 17.70
N SER A 337 19.95 9.42 18.72
CA SER A 337 21.18 8.79 19.23
C SER A 337 21.92 8.01 18.13
N ASP A 338 23.23 7.82 18.30
CA ASP A 338 24.02 7.06 17.31
C ASP A 338 23.59 5.60 17.19
N GLU A 339 22.92 5.05 18.22
CA GLU A 339 22.37 3.69 18.14
C GLU A 339 21.15 3.70 17.24
N PHE A 340 20.28 4.69 17.43
CA PHE A 340 19.10 4.82 16.61
C PHE A 340 19.47 5.12 15.16
N LYS A 341 20.50 5.94 14.90
CA LYS A 341 21.05 6.12 13.55
C LYS A 341 21.51 4.80 12.92
N ARG A 342 22.23 3.96 13.67
CA ARG A 342 22.67 2.65 13.16
C ARG A 342 21.51 1.71 12.87
N VAL A 343 20.50 1.67 13.75
CA VAL A 343 19.30 0.87 13.52
C VAL A 343 18.55 1.40 12.29
N ILE A 344 18.32 2.71 12.15
CA ILE A 344 17.69 3.29 10.95
C ILE A 344 18.52 2.97 9.69
N THR A 345 19.85 3.01 9.80
CA THR A 345 20.76 2.65 8.70
C THR A 345 20.66 1.18 8.32
N SER A 346 20.41 0.27 9.28
CA SER A 346 20.19 -1.16 8.98
C SER A 346 18.81 -1.43 8.37
N LEU A 347 17.90 -0.44 8.34
CA LEU A 347 16.64 -0.52 7.60
C LEU A 347 16.77 -0.17 6.11
N ARG A 348 17.99 0.09 5.61
CA ARG A 348 18.23 0.33 4.19
C ARG A 348 17.68 -0.82 3.35
N GLY A 349 16.99 -0.49 2.26
CA GLY A 349 16.23 -1.45 1.44
C GLY A 349 14.79 -1.71 1.89
N ASN A 350 14.37 -1.15 3.03
CA ASN A 350 12.97 -1.14 3.50
C ASN A 350 12.45 0.29 3.73
N THR A 351 13.13 1.30 3.17
CA THR A 351 12.84 2.72 3.41
C THR A 351 11.48 3.15 2.89
N ASP A 352 10.99 2.51 1.83
CA ASP A 352 9.66 2.73 1.24
C ASP A 352 8.52 2.36 2.21
N LYS A 353 8.78 1.43 3.12
CA LYS A 353 7.85 0.97 4.17
C LYS A 353 7.86 1.85 5.41
N ILE A 354 8.79 2.80 5.51
CA ILE A 354 8.93 3.62 6.71
C ILE A 354 7.89 4.75 6.68
N ARG A 355 7.28 5.02 7.83
CA ARG A 355 6.51 6.23 8.12
C ARG A 355 6.99 6.82 9.42
N ILE A 356 6.94 8.14 9.53
CA ILE A 356 7.35 8.84 10.74
C ILE A 356 6.11 9.17 11.54
N VAL A 357 6.16 8.98 12.86
CA VAL A 357 5.11 9.40 13.78
C VAL A 357 5.74 10.36 14.78
N LEU A 358 5.36 11.63 14.73
CA LEU A 358 5.71 12.62 15.74
C LEU A 358 4.63 12.59 16.82
N ASN A 359 4.83 11.71 17.80
CA ASN A 359 3.88 11.42 18.87
C ASN A 359 4.01 12.44 20.01
N LYS A 360 2.96 12.61 20.82
CA LYS A 360 2.91 13.61 21.92
C LYS A 360 3.06 15.06 21.44
N ALA A 361 2.59 15.35 20.23
CA ALA A 361 2.61 16.69 19.64
C ALA A 361 1.77 17.70 20.45
N ASP A 362 0.85 17.23 21.28
CA ASP A 362 0.04 18.03 22.20
C ASP A 362 0.84 18.71 23.32
N GLN A 363 2.06 18.26 23.56
CA GLN A 363 2.90 18.77 24.63
C GLN A 363 3.65 20.06 24.24
N VAL A 364 3.70 20.39 22.94
CA VAL A 364 4.42 21.56 22.41
C VAL A 364 3.45 22.52 21.74
N ASP A 365 3.77 23.81 21.75
CA ASP A 365 3.00 24.78 20.98
C ASP A 365 3.25 24.65 19.46
N THR A 366 2.40 25.29 18.66
CA THR A 366 2.46 25.21 17.18
C THR A 366 3.79 25.71 16.61
N GLN A 367 4.41 26.75 17.18
CA GLN A 367 5.70 27.27 16.67
C GLN A 367 6.84 26.31 16.98
N GLN A 368 6.88 25.78 18.20
CA GLN A 368 7.84 24.77 18.62
C GLN A 368 7.67 23.49 17.79
N LEU A 369 6.43 23.07 17.54
CA LEU A 369 6.12 21.92 16.68
C LEU A 369 6.72 22.07 15.28
N MET A 370 6.58 23.25 14.65
CA MET A 370 7.17 23.50 13.33
C MET A 370 8.71 23.47 13.34
N ARG A 371 9.35 23.97 14.41
CA ARG A 371 10.81 23.88 14.59
C ARG A 371 11.29 22.45 14.78
N VAL A 372 10.58 21.70 15.63
CA VAL A 372 10.78 20.26 15.90
C VAL A 372 10.66 19.47 14.60
N TYR A 373 9.60 19.70 13.83
CA TYR A 373 9.39 19.06 12.54
C TYR A 373 10.55 19.31 11.58
N GLY A 374 10.98 20.58 11.42
CA GLY A 374 12.12 20.93 10.57
C GLY A 374 13.42 20.25 11.00
N ALA A 375 13.72 20.23 12.30
CA ALA A 375 14.91 19.59 12.85
C ALA A 375 14.89 18.06 12.66
N LEU A 376 13.73 17.44 12.82
CA LEU A 376 13.52 16.00 12.59
C LEU A 376 13.79 15.64 11.12
N MET A 377 13.18 16.37 10.18
CA MET A 377 13.35 16.10 8.75
C MET A 377 14.79 16.32 8.29
N TRP A 378 15.45 17.36 8.79
CA TRP A 378 16.88 17.60 8.54
C TRP A 378 17.75 16.44 9.04
N SER A 379 17.46 15.93 10.23
CA SER A 379 18.22 14.83 10.84
C SER A 379 17.97 13.50 10.12
N LEU A 380 16.71 13.21 9.78
CA LEU A 380 16.34 12.01 9.03
C LEU A 380 16.90 12.00 7.61
N GLY A 381 16.90 13.15 6.92
CA GLY A 381 17.48 13.28 5.58
C GLY A 381 18.95 12.86 5.53
N LYS A 382 19.72 13.18 6.58
CA LYS A 382 21.13 12.76 6.71
C LYS A 382 21.31 11.26 6.93
N VAL A 383 20.35 10.59 7.56
CA VAL A 383 20.46 9.18 7.97
C VAL A 383 19.88 8.24 6.93
N LEU A 384 18.68 8.54 6.42
CA LEU A 384 17.98 7.71 5.43
C LEU A 384 18.62 7.80 4.05
N ASN A 385 19.28 8.92 3.73
CA ASN A 385 19.95 9.15 2.45
C ASN A 385 19.04 8.84 1.23
N THR A 386 17.75 9.18 1.35
CA THR A 386 16.76 9.09 0.28
C THR A 386 16.38 10.51 -0.16
N PRO A 387 16.26 10.77 -1.48
CA PRO A 387 15.78 12.05 -1.97
C PRO A 387 14.28 12.28 -1.68
N GLU A 388 13.56 11.22 -1.29
CA GLU A 388 12.12 11.26 -1.04
C GLU A 388 11.80 11.74 0.38
N VAL A 389 10.80 12.62 0.49
CA VAL A 389 10.32 13.12 1.79
C VAL A 389 9.39 12.07 2.40
N MET A 390 9.76 11.58 3.58
CA MET A 390 8.95 10.61 4.32
C MET A 390 7.65 11.23 4.82
N ARG A 391 6.52 10.52 4.72
CA ARG A 391 5.25 10.94 5.36
C ARG A 391 5.42 10.92 6.88
N VAL A 392 5.06 12.05 7.49
CA VAL A 392 5.06 12.25 8.94
C VAL A 392 3.62 12.38 9.41
N TYR A 393 3.24 11.59 10.39
CA TYR A 393 1.98 11.72 11.13
C TYR A 393 2.22 12.49 12.41
N ILE A 394 1.48 13.58 12.60
CA ILE A 394 1.64 14.47 13.75
C ILE A 394 0.43 14.33 14.66
N GLY A 395 0.64 13.96 15.91
CA GLY A 395 -0.47 13.84 16.85
C GLY A 395 -0.08 13.35 18.23
N SER A 396 -1.10 13.04 19.02
CA SER A 396 -0.95 12.44 20.35
C SER A 396 -1.73 11.13 20.42
N PHE A 397 -1.03 10.01 20.31
CA PHE A 397 -1.64 8.68 20.22
C PHE A 397 -1.72 8.04 21.60
N ASN A 398 -2.60 8.59 22.44
CA ASN A 398 -2.88 8.09 23.78
C ASN A 398 -4.33 8.37 24.18
N ASP A 399 -4.78 7.80 25.30
CA ASP A 399 -6.17 7.90 25.75
C ASP A 399 -6.45 9.16 26.58
N ARG A 400 -5.51 10.10 26.67
CA ARG A 400 -5.68 11.33 27.46
C ARG A 400 -6.39 12.39 26.63
N PRO A 401 -7.28 13.18 27.25
CA PRO A 401 -7.88 14.32 26.57
C PRO A 401 -6.79 15.33 26.19
N ILE A 402 -6.89 15.87 24.97
CA ILE A 402 -6.03 16.92 24.47
C ILE A 402 -6.40 18.24 25.16
N ASP A 403 -5.40 18.99 25.61
CA ASP A 403 -5.60 20.33 26.17
C ASP A 403 -5.88 21.34 25.05
N GLU A 404 -7.16 21.48 24.70
CA GLU A 404 -7.64 22.34 23.61
C GLU A 404 -7.23 23.82 23.78
N THR A 405 -6.96 24.26 25.03
CA THR A 405 -6.54 25.64 25.31
C THR A 405 -5.12 25.94 24.84
N LYS A 406 -4.24 24.92 24.76
CA LYS A 406 -2.84 25.06 24.36
C LYS A 406 -2.61 24.85 22.87
N LEU A 407 -3.34 23.94 22.23
CA LEU A 407 -3.21 23.67 20.80
C LEU A 407 -3.90 24.73 19.91
N GLY A 408 -4.96 25.35 20.44
CA GLY A 408 -5.91 26.09 19.62
C GLY A 408 -6.71 25.17 18.66
N PRO A 409 -7.70 25.73 17.95
CA PRO A 409 -8.63 24.96 17.11
C PRO A 409 -7.96 24.26 15.92
N ILE A 410 -6.87 24.83 15.40
CA ILE A 410 -6.13 24.28 14.25
C ILE A 410 -5.38 23.00 14.64
N GLY A 411 -4.85 22.91 15.87
CA GLY A 411 -4.06 21.75 16.30
C GLY A 411 -4.90 20.49 16.47
N LYS A 412 -6.13 20.62 16.96
CA LYS A 412 -7.04 19.48 17.14
C LYS A 412 -7.45 18.86 15.80
N ASP A 413 -7.95 19.68 14.89
CA ASP A 413 -8.35 19.25 13.53
C ASP A 413 -7.15 18.64 12.78
N LEU A 414 -5.94 19.20 12.94
CA LEU A 414 -4.73 18.60 12.39
C LEU A 414 -4.48 17.19 12.95
N PHE A 415 -4.52 17.01 14.27
CA PHE A 415 -4.21 15.71 14.89
C PHE A 415 -5.26 14.65 14.54
N GLU A 416 -6.54 15.01 14.52
CA GLU A 416 -7.63 14.11 14.13
C GLU A 416 -7.46 13.65 12.67
N ARG A 417 -7.19 14.58 11.74
CA ARG A 417 -6.94 14.23 10.33
C ARG A 417 -5.70 13.37 10.14
N GLU A 418 -4.60 13.69 10.81
CA GLU A 418 -3.36 12.90 10.73
C GLU A 418 -3.54 11.49 11.31
N GLN A 419 -4.37 11.34 12.35
CA GLN A 419 -4.73 10.04 12.90
C GLN A 419 -5.63 9.24 11.95
N GLU A 420 -6.60 9.87 11.30
CA GLU A 420 -7.43 9.25 10.26
C GLU A 420 -6.59 8.79 9.06
N ASP A 421 -5.67 9.64 8.59
CA ASP A 421 -4.73 9.31 7.51
C ASP A 421 -3.85 8.11 7.86
N LEU A 422 -3.35 8.04 9.10
CA LEU A 422 -2.58 6.89 9.57
C LEU A 422 -3.44 5.62 9.59
N LEU A 423 -4.66 5.68 10.12
CA LEU A 423 -5.57 4.53 10.13
C LEU A 423 -5.91 4.05 8.73
N SER A 424 -6.06 4.97 7.78
CA SER A 424 -6.22 4.66 6.36
C SER A 424 -4.97 3.96 5.79
N ASP A 425 -3.77 4.47 6.08
CA ASP A 425 -2.51 3.84 5.65
C ASP A 425 -2.35 2.42 6.21
N LEU A 426 -2.77 2.19 7.47
CA LEU A 426 -2.79 0.86 8.11
C LEU A 426 -3.75 -0.12 7.44
N LYS A 427 -4.92 0.34 6.99
CA LYS A 427 -5.90 -0.49 6.27
C LYS A 427 -5.41 -0.87 4.87
N ASP A 428 -4.66 0.02 4.22
CA ASP A 428 -4.15 -0.18 2.87
C ASP A 428 -2.90 -1.08 2.77
N ILE A 429 -2.34 -1.50 3.91
CA ILE A 429 -1.07 -2.27 3.95
C ILE A 429 -1.09 -3.50 3.04
N PRO A 430 -2.10 -4.40 3.06
CA PRO A 430 -2.09 -5.61 2.21
C PRO A 430 -1.94 -5.27 0.72
N ARG A 431 -2.68 -4.24 0.27
CA ARG A 431 -2.63 -3.75 -1.11
C ARG A 431 -1.24 -3.20 -1.43
N LYS A 432 -0.72 -2.31 -0.58
CA LYS A 432 0.61 -1.68 -0.77
C LYS A 432 1.73 -2.72 -0.79
N ALA A 433 1.63 -3.78 0.02
CA ALA A 433 2.58 -4.88 0.03
C ALA A 433 2.58 -5.66 -1.29
N CYS A 434 1.39 -5.94 -1.85
CA CYS A 434 1.24 -6.58 -3.16
C CYS A 434 1.81 -5.70 -4.28
N ASP A 435 1.43 -4.42 -4.32
CA ASP A 435 1.90 -3.45 -5.31
C ASP A 435 3.43 -3.34 -5.31
N ARG A 436 4.04 -3.27 -4.12
CA ARG A 436 5.49 -3.23 -3.93
C ARG A 436 6.18 -4.49 -4.47
N LYS A 437 5.69 -5.68 -4.11
CA LYS A 437 6.30 -6.95 -4.56
C LYS A 437 6.20 -7.08 -6.08
N ALA A 438 5.06 -6.73 -6.66
CA ALA A 438 4.86 -6.73 -8.10
C ALA A 438 5.83 -5.78 -8.82
N ARG A 439 5.99 -4.55 -8.32
CA ARG A 439 6.95 -3.56 -8.82
C ARG A 439 8.40 -4.06 -8.77
N GLN A 440 8.83 -4.63 -7.64
CA GLN A 440 10.16 -5.23 -7.50
C GLN A 440 10.39 -6.37 -8.49
N ALA A 441 9.41 -7.25 -8.68
CA ALA A 441 9.50 -8.34 -9.64
C ALA A 441 9.61 -7.85 -11.09
N LYS A 442 8.88 -6.78 -11.46
CA LYS A 442 8.98 -6.14 -12.78
C LYS A 442 10.36 -5.54 -13.01
N ILE A 443 10.88 -4.77 -12.05
CA ILE A 443 12.23 -4.17 -12.14
C ILE A 443 13.29 -5.25 -12.29
N HIS A 444 13.21 -6.30 -11.48
CA HIS A 444 14.08 -7.46 -11.58
C HIS A 444 14.00 -8.11 -12.98
N ALA A 445 12.80 -8.31 -13.52
CA ALA A 445 12.63 -8.84 -14.86
C ALA A 445 13.25 -7.95 -15.95
N TYR A 446 13.14 -6.61 -15.83
CA TYR A 446 13.80 -5.68 -16.74
C TYR A 446 15.32 -5.75 -16.64
N ILE A 447 15.89 -5.83 -15.42
CA ILE A 447 17.33 -6.00 -15.20
C ILE A 447 17.83 -7.28 -15.87
N ILE A 448 17.22 -8.44 -15.56
CA ILE A 448 17.61 -9.73 -16.15
C ILE A 448 17.44 -9.72 -17.68
N GLY A 449 16.35 -9.14 -18.18
CA GLY A 449 16.10 -8.98 -19.61
C GLY A 449 17.15 -8.13 -20.30
N GLN A 450 17.58 -7.03 -19.67
CA GLN A 450 18.64 -6.15 -20.18
C GLN A 450 20.01 -6.86 -20.19
N LEU A 451 20.35 -7.57 -19.11
CA LEU A 451 21.58 -8.38 -19.07
C LEU A 451 21.59 -9.43 -20.17
N LYS A 452 20.45 -10.12 -20.41
CA LYS A 452 20.34 -11.09 -21.51
C LYS A 452 20.45 -10.43 -22.89
N LYS A 453 19.90 -9.23 -23.07
CA LYS A 453 19.94 -8.45 -24.33
C LYS A 453 21.37 -8.04 -24.70
N GLU A 454 22.21 -7.72 -23.72
CA GLU A 454 23.60 -7.29 -23.90
C GLU A 454 24.59 -8.47 -24.08
N MET A 455 24.16 -9.72 -23.87
CA MET A 455 25.01 -10.90 -24.06
C MET A 455 25.27 -11.20 -25.53
N PRO A 456 26.52 -11.47 -25.94
CA PRO A 456 26.85 -11.82 -27.33
C PRO A 456 26.36 -13.24 -27.68
N ALA A 457 25.90 -13.43 -28.92
CA ALA A 457 25.32 -14.71 -29.35
C ALA A 457 26.35 -15.86 -29.48
N MET A 458 27.59 -15.56 -29.90
CA MET A 458 28.58 -16.58 -30.30
C MET A 458 29.84 -16.59 -29.42
N MET A 459 30.71 -15.59 -29.52
CA MET A 459 32.01 -15.56 -28.84
C MET A 459 32.11 -14.47 -27.77
N GLY A 460 33.04 -14.66 -26.81
CA GLY A 460 33.35 -13.67 -25.78
C GLY A 460 32.38 -13.61 -24.61
N LYS A 461 31.45 -14.57 -24.48
CA LYS A 461 30.38 -14.59 -23.45
C LYS A 461 30.89 -14.39 -22.03
N SER A 462 31.96 -15.07 -21.62
CA SER A 462 32.53 -14.92 -20.27
C SER A 462 33.08 -13.52 -20.01
N LYS A 463 33.84 -12.95 -20.97
CA LYS A 463 34.35 -11.57 -20.85
C LYS A 463 33.22 -10.54 -20.85
N ALA A 464 32.20 -10.74 -21.68
CA ALA A 464 31.02 -9.88 -21.72
C ALA A 464 30.22 -9.93 -20.40
N GLN A 465 30.00 -11.12 -19.86
CA GLN A 465 29.34 -11.30 -18.56
C GLN A 465 30.11 -10.58 -17.45
N GLN A 466 31.44 -10.78 -17.36
CA GLN A 466 32.24 -10.10 -16.35
C GLN A 466 32.14 -8.58 -16.50
N ARG A 467 32.24 -8.06 -17.73
CA ARG A 467 32.05 -6.63 -18.00
C ARG A 467 30.67 -6.12 -17.58
N LEU A 468 29.62 -6.90 -17.76
CA LEU A 468 28.26 -6.52 -17.33
C LEU A 468 28.11 -6.51 -15.81
N ILE A 469 28.77 -7.42 -15.10
CA ILE A 469 28.82 -7.47 -13.63
C ILE A 469 29.61 -6.27 -13.08
N ASP A 470 30.75 -5.96 -13.69
CA ASP A 470 31.60 -4.83 -13.29
C ASP A 470 30.89 -3.48 -13.48
N ASN A 471 30.14 -3.33 -14.58
CA ASN A 471 29.39 -2.11 -14.91
C ASN A 471 27.87 -2.24 -14.60
N LEU A 472 27.51 -2.93 -13.53
CA LEU A 472 26.11 -3.21 -13.20
C LEU A 472 25.30 -1.92 -12.91
N GLU A 473 25.94 -0.91 -12.31
CA GLU A 473 25.34 0.40 -12.03
C GLU A 473 24.84 1.08 -13.32
N ASP A 474 25.65 1.03 -14.38
CA ASP A 474 25.27 1.56 -15.68
C ASP A 474 24.10 0.79 -16.30
N GLN A 475 24.03 -0.53 -16.08
CA GLN A 475 22.90 -1.33 -16.55
C GLN A 475 21.62 -0.96 -15.81
N PHE A 476 21.69 -0.71 -14.50
CA PHE A 476 20.56 -0.24 -13.72
C PHE A 476 20.11 1.14 -14.21
N ALA A 477 21.04 2.07 -14.43
CA ALA A 477 20.74 3.39 -14.97
C ALA A 477 20.18 3.36 -16.41
N LYS A 478 20.55 2.37 -17.23
CA LYS A 478 19.92 2.14 -18.54
C LYS A 478 18.47 1.69 -18.39
N VAL A 479 18.22 0.67 -17.57
CA VAL A 479 16.86 0.16 -17.29
C VAL A 479 15.98 1.28 -16.72
N GLN A 480 16.52 2.05 -15.79
CA GLN A 480 15.83 3.19 -15.18
C GLN A 480 15.36 4.20 -16.23
N ARG A 481 16.23 4.56 -17.19
CA ARG A 481 15.90 5.51 -18.26
C ARG A 481 14.98 4.93 -19.32
N GLU A 482 15.20 3.68 -19.73
CA GLU A 482 14.41 3.02 -20.78
C GLU A 482 12.95 2.80 -20.36
N PHE A 483 12.72 2.52 -19.07
CA PHE A 483 11.39 2.21 -18.54
C PHE A 483 10.81 3.28 -17.61
N HIS A 484 11.47 4.44 -17.49
CA HIS A 484 11.04 5.57 -16.64
C HIS A 484 10.77 5.18 -15.17
N LEU A 485 11.69 4.41 -14.58
CA LEU A 485 11.52 3.85 -13.24
C LEU A 485 12.18 4.76 -12.18
N PRO A 486 11.61 4.88 -10.97
CA PRO A 486 12.25 5.58 -9.86
C PRO A 486 13.54 4.88 -9.43
N PRO A 487 14.61 5.61 -9.08
CA PRO A 487 15.85 5.00 -8.60
C PRO A 487 15.67 4.25 -7.28
N GLY A 488 14.75 4.71 -6.42
CA GLY A 488 14.47 4.09 -5.12
C GLY A 488 13.86 2.69 -5.21
N ASP A 489 13.30 2.31 -6.36
CA ASP A 489 12.70 0.99 -6.54
C ASP A 489 13.73 -0.11 -6.90
N PHE A 490 14.97 0.27 -7.21
CA PHE A 490 16.03 -0.67 -7.60
C PHE A 490 16.70 -1.34 -6.39
N PRO A 491 17.09 -2.63 -6.49
CA PRO A 491 17.82 -3.30 -5.42
C PRO A 491 19.23 -2.73 -5.23
N SER A 492 19.89 -3.04 -4.10
CA SER A 492 21.31 -2.72 -3.91
C SER A 492 22.16 -3.38 -4.99
N VAL A 493 22.97 -2.56 -5.67
CA VAL A 493 23.81 -3.02 -6.76
C VAL A 493 24.86 -4.00 -6.26
N GLU A 494 25.45 -3.75 -5.09
CA GLU A 494 26.47 -4.61 -4.48
C GLU A 494 25.91 -6.00 -4.18
N HIS A 495 24.78 -6.07 -3.48
CA HIS A 495 24.14 -7.35 -3.15
C HIS A 495 23.75 -8.10 -4.42
N TYR A 496 23.20 -7.39 -5.40
CA TYR A 496 22.78 -7.98 -6.67
C TYR A 496 23.98 -8.49 -7.48
N ARG A 497 25.10 -7.76 -7.47
CA ARG A 497 26.37 -8.15 -8.12
C ARG A 497 26.92 -9.45 -7.55
N GLU A 498 26.95 -9.59 -6.22
CA GLU A 498 27.39 -10.82 -5.54
C GLU A 498 26.55 -12.02 -5.96
N ARG A 499 25.22 -11.87 -6.00
CA ARG A 499 24.30 -12.92 -6.44
C ARG A 499 24.52 -13.29 -7.91
N LEU A 500 24.66 -12.30 -8.78
CA LEU A 500 24.85 -12.51 -10.23
C LEU A 500 26.11 -13.31 -10.57
N ALA A 501 27.16 -13.21 -9.76
CA ALA A 501 28.42 -13.92 -9.99
C ALA A 501 28.25 -15.46 -10.07
N GLY A 502 27.22 -16.00 -9.41
CA GLY A 502 26.90 -17.44 -9.45
C GLY A 502 26.12 -17.91 -10.68
N TYR A 503 25.73 -17.02 -11.60
CA TYR A 503 24.82 -17.34 -12.71
C TYR A 503 25.49 -17.21 -14.08
N ASN A 504 24.98 -17.95 -15.06
CA ASN A 504 25.35 -17.81 -16.47
C ASN A 504 24.28 -16.99 -17.19
N PHE A 505 24.66 -15.80 -17.66
CA PHE A 505 23.72 -14.84 -18.24
C PHE A 505 23.17 -15.33 -19.59
N ASP A 506 23.85 -16.25 -20.27
CA ASP A 506 23.32 -16.84 -21.50
C ASP A 506 22.12 -17.74 -21.24
N LYS A 507 21.95 -18.24 -20.00
CA LYS A 507 20.78 -19.01 -19.60
C LYS A 507 19.62 -18.15 -19.11
N PHE A 508 19.76 -16.83 -19.09
CA PHE A 508 18.65 -15.95 -18.75
C PHE A 508 17.60 -15.91 -19.86
N GLU A 509 16.36 -15.78 -19.43
CA GLU A 509 15.22 -15.60 -20.31
C GLU A 509 15.22 -14.19 -20.91
N LYS A 510 14.81 -14.09 -22.18
CA LYS A 510 14.52 -12.78 -22.78
C LYS A 510 13.31 -12.15 -22.08
N LEU A 511 13.21 -10.83 -22.14
CA LEU A 511 12.05 -10.11 -21.61
C LEU A 511 10.77 -10.56 -22.33
N LYS A 512 9.71 -10.86 -21.58
CA LYS A 512 8.41 -11.36 -22.07
C LYS A 512 7.32 -10.31 -21.79
N PRO A 513 7.00 -9.42 -22.75
CA PRO A 513 6.06 -8.31 -22.54
C PRO A 513 4.70 -8.75 -22.03
N LYS A 514 4.18 -9.89 -22.48
CA LYS A 514 2.88 -10.43 -22.04
C LYS A 514 2.82 -10.68 -20.52
N MET A 515 3.92 -11.11 -19.91
CA MET A 515 3.96 -11.37 -18.47
C MET A 515 4.01 -10.08 -17.66
N LEU A 516 4.73 -9.07 -18.16
CA LEU A 516 4.73 -7.74 -17.57
C LEU A 516 3.34 -7.10 -17.66
N GLN A 517 2.69 -7.19 -18.83
CA GLN A 517 1.32 -6.71 -19.01
C GLN A 517 0.35 -7.42 -18.07
N ALA A 518 0.48 -8.74 -17.86
CA ALA A 518 -0.37 -9.45 -16.92
C ALA A 518 -0.23 -8.94 -15.48
N VAL A 519 0.98 -8.52 -15.07
CA VAL A 519 1.21 -7.88 -13.77
C VAL A 519 0.66 -6.44 -13.75
N ASP A 520 0.79 -5.69 -14.84
CA ASP A 520 0.18 -4.36 -14.96
C ASP A 520 -1.34 -4.40 -14.90
N ASP A 521 -1.96 -5.38 -15.56
CA ASP A 521 -3.41 -5.59 -15.51
C ASP A 521 -3.86 -5.98 -14.11
N MET A 522 -3.05 -6.82 -13.42
CA MET A 522 -3.31 -7.22 -12.04
C MET A 522 -3.36 -6.01 -11.10
N LEU A 523 -2.38 -5.10 -11.23
CA LEU A 523 -2.28 -3.90 -10.38
C LEU A 523 -3.31 -2.82 -10.77
N GLY A 524 -3.54 -2.64 -12.06
CA GLY A 524 -4.38 -1.58 -12.61
C GLY A 524 -5.87 -1.88 -12.53
N TYR A 525 -6.27 -3.15 -12.64
CA TYR A 525 -7.66 -3.55 -12.76
C TYR A 525 -8.05 -4.63 -11.74
N ASP A 526 -7.33 -5.77 -11.73
CA ASP A 526 -7.78 -6.95 -10.98
C ASP A 526 -7.83 -6.71 -9.45
N ILE A 527 -6.78 -6.10 -8.86
CA ILE A 527 -6.73 -5.78 -7.42
C ILE A 527 -7.77 -4.71 -7.04
N PRO A 528 -7.87 -3.56 -7.73
CA PRO A 528 -8.92 -2.58 -7.45
C PRO A 528 -10.33 -3.17 -7.55
N GLU A 529 -10.61 -4.01 -8.56
CA GLU A 529 -11.92 -4.66 -8.71
C GLU A 529 -12.18 -5.66 -7.57
N LEU A 530 -11.17 -6.44 -7.18
CA LEU A 530 -11.26 -7.35 -6.05
C LEU A 530 -11.61 -6.58 -4.77
N LEU A 531 -10.92 -5.49 -4.47
CA LEU A 531 -11.17 -4.69 -3.27
C LEU A 531 -12.56 -4.03 -3.30
N LYS A 532 -13.06 -3.61 -4.47
CA LYS A 532 -14.43 -3.08 -4.62
C LYS A 532 -15.50 -4.14 -4.31
N LYS A 533 -15.29 -5.39 -4.71
CA LYS A 533 -16.26 -6.49 -4.53
C LYS A 533 -16.44 -6.91 -3.07
N PHE A 534 -15.41 -6.73 -2.25
CA PHE A 534 -15.40 -7.13 -0.84
C PHE A 534 -15.44 -5.93 0.11
N ARG A 535 -16.24 -4.91 -0.20
CA ARG A 535 -16.37 -3.67 0.61
C ARG A 535 -16.30 -3.93 2.12
N ASN A 536 -15.52 -3.07 2.77
CA ASN A 536 -15.22 -3.05 4.18
C ASN A 536 -16.49 -3.19 5.05
N PRO A 537 -16.59 -4.18 5.96
CA PRO A 537 -17.73 -4.31 6.87
C PRO A 537 -17.86 -3.14 7.87
N TYR A 538 -16.91 -2.21 7.87
CA TYR A 538 -16.88 -1.02 8.70
C TYR A 538 -17.18 0.30 7.95
N ASP A 539 -17.51 0.24 6.66
CA ASP A 539 -18.08 1.40 5.96
C ASP A 539 -19.57 1.45 6.30
N ASN A 540 -19.91 2.17 7.38
CA ASN A 540 -21.29 2.59 7.68
C ASN A 540 -21.75 3.68 6.72
#